data_AF-A0A1I6PGV0-F1
#
_entry.id   AF-A0A1I6PGV0-F1
#
_cell.length_a   1.000
_cell.length_b   1.000
_cell.length_c   1.000
_cell.angle_alpha   90.00
_cell.angle_beta   90.00
_cell.angle_gamma   90.00
#
_symmetry.space_group_name_H-M   'P 1'
#
loop_
_entity.id
_entity.type
_entity.pdbx_description
1 polymer ?
#
loop_
_entity_poly.entity_id
_entity_poly.type
_entity_poly.pdbx_seq_one_letter_code
_entity_poly.pdbx_strand_id
1 'polypeptide(L)'
;MRIIIKYYFFFAANDIQNEDETGGIGVAVGDRPEGPYKDLLGKPLINEIVNGAQPIDQFVYKENDSTYYMFYGGWRHCNVVLLNNDFTGIRPFPDGELYKEVTPQNYVEGPFMFKKDGKYYFMWSEGGWGGPDYKVAYAIADNPLGPFERIGTILEQDPEIATGAGHHSIIHNLKNDDWYIVYHRRPEPNIHRDHRVTCIDKMEFDENGYIKPVEMTFKGVAPNPL
;
A
#
# COMPACT_ATOMS: atom_id res chain seq x y z
N MET A 1 -1.65 20.08 29.02
CA MET A 1 -1.24 18.72 28.64
C MET A 1 -0.78 18.77 27.19
N ARG A 2 0.50 18.54 26.90
CA ARG A 2 1.03 18.62 25.54
C ARG A 2 0.76 17.28 24.88
N ILE A 3 -0.11 17.25 23.86
CA ILE A 3 -0.33 16.05 23.05
C ILE A 3 0.97 15.84 22.27
N ILE A 4 1.66 14.73 22.54
CA ILE A 4 2.85 14.34 21.78
C ILE A 4 2.34 13.50 20.62
N ILE A 5 2.43 14.04 19.41
CA ILE A 5 2.13 13.31 18.18
C ILE A 5 3.39 12.50 17.81
N LYS A 6 3.20 11.22 17.51
CA LYS A 6 4.25 10.34 17.00
C LYS A 6 3.93 9.94 15.57
N TYR A 7 4.97 9.81 14.76
CA TYR A 7 4.90 9.29 13.39
C TYR A 7 5.60 7.95 13.34
N TYR A 8 4.96 6.96 12.74
CA TYR A 8 5.50 5.63 12.57
C TYR A 8 5.70 5.37 11.08
N PHE A 9 6.92 5.00 10.72
CA PHE A 9 7.30 4.67 9.37
C PHE A 9 7.61 3.18 9.30
N PHE A 10 6.71 2.44 8.67
CA PHE A 10 6.91 1.02 8.38
C PHE A 10 7.68 0.91 7.06
N PHE A 11 8.63 -0.03 7.00
CA PHE A 11 9.51 -0.19 5.84
C PHE A 11 9.89 -1.66 5.63
N ALA A 12 10.14 -2.05 4.38
CA ALA A 12 10.82 -3.30 4.06
C ALA A 12 12.33 -3.04 4.02
N ALA A 13 13.11 -3.75 4.84
CA ALA A 13 14.55 -3.49 4.98
C ALA A 13 15.40 -4.11 3.85
N ASN A 14 14.92 -5.20 3.25
CA ASN A 14 15.57 -5.95 2.17
C ASN A 14 14.60 -6.97 1.54
N ASP A 15 14.99 -7.46 0.37
CA ASP A 15 14.28 -8.45 -0.45
C ASP A 15 14.69 -9.88 -0.01
N ILE A 16 14.16 -10.36 1.12
CA ILE A 16 14.52 -11.69 1.62
C ILE A 16 14.05 -12.78 0.65
N GLN A 17 14.94 -13.70 0.28
CA GLN A 17 14.61 -14.78 -0.66
C GLN A 17 14.31 -16.13 0.03
N ASN A 18 14.64 -16.26 1.33
CA ASN A 18 14.45 -17.46 2.12
C ASN A 18 14.55 -17.13 3.63
N GLU A 19 14.25 -18.09 4.49
CA GLU A 19 14.22 -17.96 5.96
C GLU A 19 15.60 -17.83 6.63
N ASP A 20 16.70 -18.08 5.91
CA ASP A 20 18.05 -17.95 6.46
C ASP A 20 18.57 -16.50 6.39
N GLU A 21 17.85 -15.61 5.71
CA GLU A 21 18.20 -14.21 5.55
C GLU A 21 17.60 -13.34 6.66
N THR A 22 18.43 -12.44 7.23
CA THR A 22 17.91 -11.45 8.16
C THR A 22 17.25 -10.31 7.38
N GLY A 23 15.98 -10.04 7.66
CA GLY A 23 15.26 -9.01 6.93
C GLY A 23 13.76 -8.93 7.20
N GLY A 24 13.04 -8.28 6.27
CA GLY A 24 11.59 -8.15 6.29
C GLY A 24 11.09 -6.77 6.70
N ILE A 25 9.93 -6.74 7.35
CA ILE A 25 9.21 -5.52 7.71
C ILE A 25 9.76 -4.99 9.03
N GLY A 26 10.18 -3.73 9.04
CA GLY A 26 10.55 -2.96 10.23
C GLY A 26 9.59 -1.81 10.50
N VAL A 27 9.76 -1.18 11.66
CA VAL A 27 9.04 0.03 12.05
C VAL A 27 9.99 1.00 12.74
N ALA A 28 9.95 2.26 12.32
CA ALA A 28 10.69 3.36 12.92
C ALA A 28 9.72 4.43 13.47
N VAL A 29 10.15 5.19 14.46
CA VAL A 29 9.36 6.23 15.12
C VAL A 29 10.06 7.59 15.10
N GLY A 30 9.28 8.64 14.89
CA GLY A 30 9.72 10.03 14.92
C GLY A 30 8.70 10.96 15.59
N ASP A 31 9.15 12.16 15.98
CA ASP A 31 8.31 13.21 16.56
C ASP A 31 7.74 14.19 15.51
N ARG A 32 8.22 14.09 14.27
CA ARG A 32 7.87 14.97 13.14
C ARG A 32 7.70 14.12 11.87
N PRO A 33 6.82 14.49 10.93
CA PRO A 33 6.59 13.71 9.73
C PRO A 33 7.85 13.59 8.84
N GLU A 34 8.68 14.62 8.81
CA GLU A 34 9.97 14.66 8.12
C GLU A 34 11.12 13.98 8.89
N GLY A 35 10.85 13.48 10.10
CA GLY A 35 11.84 12.85 10.96
C GLY A 35 12.67 13.84 11.82
N PRO A 36 13.81 13.39 12.38
CA PRO A 36 14.46 12.10 12.13
C PRO A 36 13.64 10.93 12.69
N TYR A 37 13.66 9.81 11.96
CA TYR A 37 13.12 8.53 12.43
C TYR A 37 14.22 7.69 13.07
N LYS A 38 13.86 6.91 14.10
CA LYS A 38 14.73 5.92 14.73
C LYS A 38 14.03 4.56 14.71
N ASP A 39 14.78 3.50 14.45
CA ASP A 39 14.28 2.13 14.57
C ASP A 39 13.65 1.95 15.97
N LEU A 40 12.38 1.52 15.97
CA LEU A 40 11.60 1.34 17.19
C LEU A 40 11.99 0.05 17.93
N LEU A 41 12.45 -0.97 17.20
CA LEU A 41 12.59 -2.34 17.70
C LEU A 41 14.05 -2.81 17.78
N GLY A 42 14.92 -2.31 16.90
CA GLY A 42 16.28 -2.86 16.75
C GLY A 42 16.32 -4.25 16.11
N LYS A 43 15.18 -4.70 15.55
CA LYS A 43 14.98 -5.98 14.84
C LYS A 43 13.75 -5.88 13.93
N PRO A 44 13.57 -6.78 12.96
CA PRO A 44 12.33 -6.83 12.18
C PRO A 44 11.10 -7.03 13.06
N LEU A 45 9.99 -6.37 12.67
CA LEU A 45 8.64 -6.60 13.19
C LEU A 45 8.07 -7.92 12.66
N ILE A 46 8.25 -8.20 11.36
CA ILE A 46 7.93 -9.47 10.70
C ILE A 46 9.10 -9.83 9.79
N ASN A 47 9.70 -10.99 10.01
CA ASN A 47 10.80 -11.54 9.19
C ASN A 47 10.47 -12.88 8.53
N GLU A 48 9.41 -13.57 8.97
CA GLU A 48 9.06 -14.92 8.50
C GLU A 48 8.15 -14.87 7.26
N ILE A 49 8.29 -15.84 6.36
CA ILE A 49 7.41 -16.07 5.21
C ILE A 49 6.21 -16.89 5.67
N VAL A 50 5.11 -16.20 5.97
CA VAL A 50 3.86 -16.83 6.42
C VAL A 50 2.89 -16.96 5.25
N ASN A 51 2.23 -18.10 5.08
CA ASN A 51 1.32 -18.39 3.96
C ASN A 51 1.94 -18.17 2.56
N GLY A 52 3.26 -18.28 2.44
CA GLY A 52 3.98 -17.98 1.18
C GLY A 52 4.17 -16.48 0.88
N ALA A 53 3.70 -15.59 1.75
CA ALA A 53 3.84 -14.15 1.59
C ALA A 53 5.21 -13.67 2.02
N GLN A 54 5.96 -13.10 1.07
CA GLN A 54 7.21 -12.42 1.34
C GLN A 54 6.95 -11.19 2.24
N PRO A 55 7.71 -10.96 3.33
CA PRO A 55 7.48 -9.85 4.24
C PRO A 55 8.00 -8.52 3.66
N ILE A 56 7.27 -8.00 2.68
CA ILE A 56 7.52 -6.72 2.00
C ILE A 56 6.20 -5.95 1.81
N ASP A 57 6.32 -4.71 1.32
CA ASP A 57 5.21 -3.88 0.86
C ASP A 57 4.09 -3.72 1.89
N GLN A 58 4.47 -3.50 3.15
CA GLN A 58 3.47 -3.33 4.21
C GLN A 58 2.68 -2.03 4.06
N PHE A 59 1.36 -2.14 4.26
CA PHE A 59 0.44 -1.03 4.35
C PHE A 59 -0.39 -1.11 5.63
N VAL A 60 -0.33 -0.05 6.44
CA VAL A 60 -1.06 0.03 7.70
C VAL A 60 -2.35 0.82 7.51
N TYR A 61 -3.47 0.15 7.76
CA TYR A 61 -4.81 0.75 7.74
C TYR A 61 -5.34 0.90 9.17
N LYS A 62 -5.64 2.15 9.57
CA LYS A 62 -6.27 2.47 10.84
C LYS A 62 -7.78 2.33 10.71
N GLU A 63 -8.36 1.29 11.30
CA GLU A 63 -9.82 1.13 11.34
C GLU A 63 -10.45 2.03 12.41
N ASN A 64 -9.82 2.13 13.58
CA ASN A 64 -10.22 3.02 14.66
C ASN A 64 -9.03 3.26 15.61
N ASP A 65 -9.25 3.97 16.72
CA ASP A 65 -8.18 4.34 17.67
C ASP A 65 -7.44 3.15 18.32
N SER A 66 -8.03 1.95 18.28
CA SER A 66 -7.50 0.74 18.93
C SER A 66 -7.26 -0.44 17.97
N THR A 67 -7.54 -0.24 16.68
CA THR A 67 -7.46 -1.29 15.67
C THR A 67 -6.69 -0.78 14.46
N TYR A 68 -5.53 -1.37 14.26
CA TYR A 68 -4.67 -1.16 13.10
C TYR A 68 -4.44 -2.50 12.42
N TYR A 69 -4.86 -2.59 11.17
CA TYR A 69 -4.54 -3.70 10.30
C TYR A 69 -3.25 -3.38 9.56
N MET A 70 -2.39 -4.38 9.36
CA MET A 70 -1.28 -4.28 8.42
C MET A 70 -1.45 -5.36 7.37
N PHE A 71 -1.58 -4.93 6.12
CA PHE A 71 -1.57 -5.78 4.93
C PHE A 71 -0.14 -5.82 4.41
N TYR A 72 0.35 -6.98 4.01
CA TYR A 72 1.69 -7.10 3.46
C TYR A 72 1.77 -8.35 2.58
N GLY A 73 2.79 -8.42 1.73
CA GLY A 73 3.07 -9.64 0.99
C GLY A 73 3.57 -9.38 -0.42
N GLY A 74 4.62 -10.11 -0.79
CA GLY A 74 5.05 -10.30 -2.17
C GLY A 74 4.73 -11.73 -2.66
N TRP A 75 5.29 -12.09 -3.81
CA TRP A 75 5.20 -13.44 -4.39
C TRP A 75 3.78 -13.99 -4.56
N ARG A 76 2.82 -13.11 -4.85
CA ARG A 76 1.43 -13.48 -5.11
C ARG A 76 0.65 -13.98 -3.88
N HIS A 77 1.12 -13.64 -2.69
CA HIS A 77 0.42 -13.91 -1.44
C HIS A 77 0.30 -12.63 -0.62
N CYS A 78 -0.87 -12.39 -0.04
CA CYS A 78 -1.15 -11.22 0.80
C CYS A 78 -1.67 -11.68 2.16
N ASN A 79 -0.99 -11.27 3.22
CA ASN A 79 -1.43 -11.48 4.59
C ASN A 79 -1.99 -10.18 5.18
N VAL A 80 -2.88 -10.34 6.14
CA VAL A 80 -3.30 -9.29 7.07
C VAL A 80 -3.06 -9.72 8.51
N VAL A 81 -2.55 -8.78 9.32
CA VAL A 81 -2.32 -8.93 10.77
C VAL A 81 -2.95 -7.78 11.54
N LEU A 82 -3.22 -7.99 12.83
CA LEU A 82 -3.52 -6.91 13.77
C LEU A 82 -2.24 -6.46 14.47
N LEU A 83 -1.98 -5.16 14.48
CA LEU A 83 -0.86 -4.59 15.22
C LEU A 83 -1.22 -4.36 16.70
N ASN A 84 -0.20 -4.41 17.56
CA ASN A 84 -0.25 -3.80 18.89
C ASN A 84 -0.46 -2.28 18.74
N ASN A 85 -1.11 -1.65 19.72
CA ASN A 85 -1.37 -0.20 19.69
C ASN A 85 -0.11 0.66 19.84
N ASP A 86 0.99 0.08 20.32
CA ASP A 86 2.31 0.71 20.37
C ASP A 86 3.20 0.35 19.17
N PHE A 87 2.66 -0.44 18.22
CA PHE A 87 3.31 -0.94 17.02
C PHE A 87 4.57 -1.77 17.26
N THR A 88 4.74 -2.32 18.46
CA THR A 88 5.94 -3.12 18.79
C THR A 88 5.84 -4.61 18.41
N GLY A 89 4.69 -5.02 17.88
CA GLY A 89 4.38 -6.41 17.57
C GLY A 89 3.01 -6.55 16.93
N ILE A 90 2.63 -7.79 16.65
CA ILE A 90 1.28 -8.18 16.23
C ILE A 90 0.54 -8.85 17.39
N ARG A 91 -0.79 -8.89 17.29
CA ARG A 91 -1.68 -9.53 18.27
C ARG A 91 -2.71 -10.42 17.57
N PRO A 92 -3.25 -11.43 18.27
CA PRO A 92 -4.22 -12.33 17.64
C PRO A 92 -5.53 -11.61 17.30
N PHE A 93 -6.14 -12.10 16.23
CA PHE A 93 -7.55 -11.88 15.91
C PHE A 93 -8.46 -12.54 16.97
N PRO A 94 -9.76 -12.21 17.03
CA PRO A 94 -10.68 -12.78 18.02
C PRO A 94 -10.78 -14.31 18.02
N ASP A 95 -10.46 -14.96 16.90
CA ASP A 95 -10.40 -16.42 16.74
C ASP A 95 -9.06 -17.04 17.15
N GLY A 96 -8.09 -16.23 17.57
CA GLY A 96 -6.79 -16.67 18.07
C GLY A 96 -5.69 -16.74 17.00
N GLU A 97 -6.01 -16.57 15.72
CA GLU A 97 -5.00 -16.55 14.65
C GLU A 97 -4.18 -15.25 14.69
N LEU A 98 -2.90 -15.30 14.30
CA LEU A 98 -2.05 -14.12 14.16
C LEU A 98 -2.07 -13.54 12.74
N TYR A 99 -2.19 -14.40 11.74
CA TYR A 99 -2.11 -14.07 10.32
C TYR A 99 -3.34 -14.61 9.61
N LYS A 100 -3.88 -13.82 8.69
CA LYS A 100 -4.93 -14.27 7.76
C LYS A 100 -4.48 -14.01 6.34
N GLU A 101 -4.61 -15.00 5.46
CA GLU A 101 -4.38 -14.80 4.04
C GLU A 101 -5.63 -14.18 3.39
N VAL A 102 -5.43 -13.09 2.64
CA VAL A 102 -6.49 -12.32 1.97
C VAL A 102 -6.17 -12.06 0.50
N THR A 103 -5.34 -12.93 -0.09
CA THR A 103 -4.84 -12.83 -1.48
C THR A 103 -5.98 -12.72 -2.51
N PRO A 104 -6.14 -11.58 -3.21
CA PRO A 104 -7.09 -11.47 -4.30
C PRO A 104 -6.56 -12.14 -5.58
N GLN A 105 -7.45 -12.33 -6.56
CA GLN A 105 -7.07 -12.83 -7.87
C GLN A 105 -5.98 -11.95 -8.52
N ASN A 106 -4.95 -12.58 -9.07
CA ASN A 106 -3.81 -11.93 -9.75
C ASN A 106 -2.93 -11.02 -8.88
N TYR A 107 -3.08 -11.05 -7.55
CA TYR A 107 -2.19 -10.35 -6.64
C TYR A 107 -0.73 -10.67 -6.93
N VAL A 108 0.14 -9.65 -6.85
CA VAL A 108 1.60 -9.82 -6.83
C VAL A 108 2.17 -9.21 -5.55
N GLU A 109 1.88 -7.91 -5.32
CA GLU A 109 2.46 -7.11 -4.23
C GLU A 109 1.71 -5.77 -4.02
N GLY A 110 2.25 -4.89 -3.18
CA GLY A 110 1.81 -3.50 -3.03
C GLY A 110 0.36 -3.30 -2.57
N PRO A 111 -0.08 -3.91 -1.46
CA PRO A 111 -1.43 -3.75 -0.94
C PRO A 111 -1.66 -2.31 -0.46
N PHE A 112 -2.86 -1.79 -0.68
CA PHE A 112 -3.29 -0.49 -0.18
C PHE A 112 -4.78 -0.54 0.16
N MET A 113 -5.19 0.12 1.24
CA MET A 113 -6.60 0.16 1.65
C MET A 113 -7.06 1.55 2.06
N PHE A 114 -8.26 1.91 1.63
CA PHE A 114 -9.00 3.04 2.20
C PHE A 114 -10.47 2.71 2.36
N LYS A 115 -11.17 3.50 3.17
CA LYS A 115 -12.61 3.36 3.40
C LYS A 115 -13.35 4.58 2.83
N LYS A 116 -14.40 4.33 2.06
CA LYS A 116 -15.29 5.37 1.50
C LYS A 116 -16.72 4.87 1.57
N ASP A 117 -17.63 5.71 2.07
CA ASP A 117 -19.06 5.41 2.19
C ASP A 117 -19.38 4.07 2.87
N GLY A 118 -18.60 3.74 3.90
CA GLY A 118 -18.75 2.49 4.67
C GLY A 118 -18.17 1.24 4.00
N LYS A 119 -17.63 1.34 2.78
CA LYS A 119 -17.01 0.24 2.04
C LYS A 119 -15.48 0.32 2.07
N TYR A 120 -14.83 -0.84 1.97
CA TYR A 120 -13.39 -0.99 1.96
C TYR A 120 -12.90 -1.16 0.52
N TYR A 121 -12.07 -0.23 0.07
CA TYR A 121 -11.42 -0.28 -1.23
C TYR A 121 -10.03 -0.85 -1.01
N PHE A 122 -9.82 -2.08 -1.47
CA PHE A 122 -8.54 -2.76 -1.41
C PHE A 122 -7.91 -2.76 -2.79
N MET A 123 -6.66 -2.33 -2.87
CA MET A 123 -5.92 -2.14 -4.11
C MET A 123 -4.58 -2.87 -4.02
N TRP A 124 -4.06 -3.32 -5.15
CA TRP A 124 -2.79 -4.05 -5.23
C TRP A 124 -2.15 -3.92 -6.60
N SER A 125 -0.89 -4.29 -6.70
CA SER A 125 -0.19 -4.38 -7.98
C SER A 125 -0.29 -5.78 -8.57
N GLU A 126 -0.53 -5.85 -9.87
CA GLU A 126 -0.52 -7.05 -10.71
C GLU A 126 0.62 -6.95 -11.74
N GLY A 127 1.05 -8.09 -12.29
CA GLY A 127 2.12 -8.14 -13.28
C GLY A 127 3.52 -7.96 -12.68
N GLY A 128 4.56 -8.08 -13.51
CA GLY A 128 5.93 -7.97 -13.04
C GLY A 128 6.38 -6.51 -13.02
N TRP A 129 6.87 -6.01 -11.87
CA TRP A 129 7.33 -4.62 -11.74
C TRP A 129 8.36 -4.18 -12.81
N GLY A 130 9.18 -5.10 -13.32
CA GLY A 130 10.15 -4.84 -14.40
C GLY A 130 9.58 -4.94 -15.82
N GLY A 131 8.33 -5.38 -15.99
CA GLY A 131 7.69 -5.69 -17.26
C GLY A 131 6.60 -4.69 -17.66
N PRO A 132 5.99 -4.89 -18.86
CA PRO A 132 4.95 -4.02 -19.40
C PRO A 132 3.55 -4.30 -18.81
N ASP A 133 3.40 -5.39 -18.05
CA ASP A 133 2.13 -5.81 -17.48
C ASP A 133 1.90 -5.30 -16.06
N TYR A 134 2.85 -4.53 -15.51
CA TYR A 134 2.71 -3.91 -14.20
C TYR A 134 1.57 -2.89 -14.20
N LYS A 135 0.65 -3.06 -13.26
CA LYS A 135 -0.58 -2.27 -13.14
C LYS A 135 -1.17 -2.36 -11.75
N VAL A 136 -2.11 -1.48 -11.44
CA VAL A 136 -2.86 -1.49 -10.18
C VAL A 136 -4.28 -1.97 -10.45
N ALA A 137 -4.75 -2.92 -9.64
CA ALA A 137 -6.12 -3.40 -9.62
C ALA A 137 -6.76 -3.14 -8.25
N TYR A 138 -8.08 -3.33 -8.17
CA TYR A 138 -8.81 -3.13 -6.93
C TYR A 138 -10.04 -4.03 -6.78
N ALA A 139 -10.52 -4.09 -5.54
CA ALA A 139 -11.75 -4.72 -5.09
C ALA A 139 -12.46 -3.79 -4.10
N ILE A 140 -13.75 -4.03 -3.89
CA ILE A 140 -14.56 -3.37 -2.87
C ILE A 140 -15.17 -4.45 -1.97
N ALA A 141 -15.05 -4.29 -0.65
CA ALA A 141 -15.57 -5.23 0.34
C ALA A 141 -16.38 -4.53 1.44
N ASP A 142 -17.17 -5.32 2.16
CA ASP A 142 -17.99 -4.86 3.30
C ASP A 142 -17.23 -4.84 4.63
N ASN A 143 -16.06 -5.46 4.68
CA ASN A 143 -15.21 -5.50 5.87
C ASN A 143 -13.72 -5.53 5.45
N PRO A 144 -12.78 -5.18 6.34
CA PRO A 144 -11.37 -5.04 5.98
C PRO A 144 -10.66 -6.37 5.72
N LEU A 145 -11.31 -7.53 5.92
CA LEU A 145 -10.73 -8.85 5.68
C LEU A 145 -11.24 -9.49 4.38
N GLY A 146 -12.02 -8.76 3.58
CA GLY A 146 -12.57 -9.26 2.32
C GLY A 146 -13.86 -10.08 2.49
N PRO A 147 -14.20 -10.97 1.56
CA PRO A 147 -13.41 -11.36 0.39
C PRO A 147 -13.16 -10.19 -0.57
N PHE A 148 -12.01 -10.21 -1.25
CA PHE A 148 -11.62 -9.19 -2.21
C PHE A 148 -11.79 -9.71 -3.64
N GLU A 149 -13.01 -9.60 -4.16
CA GLU A 149 -13.31 -9.95 -5.54
C GLU A 149 -12.82 -8.84 -6.49
N ARG A 150 -11.96 -9.20 -7.44
CA ARG A 150 -11.32 -8.25 -8.37
C ARG A 150 -12.37 -7.58 -9.25
N ILE A 151 -12.41 -6.24 -9.21
CA ILE A 151 -13.33 -5.44 -10.02
C ILE A 151 -12.67 -5.01 -11.33
N GLY A 152 -11.48 -4.41 -11.28
CA GLY A 152 -10.89 -3.83 -12.47
C GLY A 152 -9.47 -3.31 -12.28
N THR A 153 -8.87 -2.90 -13.39
CA THR A 153 -7.59 -2.17 -13.41
C THR A 153 -7.88 -0.68 -13.27
N ILE A 154 -7.09 0.03 -12.44
CA ILE A 154 -7.25 1.48 -12.20
C ILE A 154 -6.05 2.30 -12.69
N LEU A 155 -4.86 1.70 -12.81
CA LEU A 155 -3.67 2.36 -13.32
C LEU A 155 -2.86 1.33 -14.10
N GLU A 156 -2.47 1.66 -15.32
CA GLU A 156 -1.54 0.88 -16.13
C GLU A 156 -0.65 1.82 -16.93
N GLN A 157 0.36 1.27 -17.60
CA GLN A 157 1.23 2.07 -18.46
C GLN A 157 0.47 2.66 -19.66
N ASP A 158 0.93 3.83 -20.09
CA ASP A 158 0.57 4.43 -21.38
C ASP A 158 1.87 4.63 -22.16
N PRO A 159 2.16 3.83 -23.20
CA PRO A 159 3.40 3.92 -23.96
C PRO A 159 3.67 5.30 -24.58
N GLU A 160 2.64 6.12 -24.80
CA GLU A 160 2.80 7.48 -25.32
C GLU A 160 3.24 8.48 -24.21
N ILE A 161 3.13 8.09 -22.94
CA ILE A 161 3.45 8.93 -21.79
C ILE A 161 4.59 8.33 -20.94
N ALA A 162 4.37 7.12 -20.39
CA ALA A 162 5.36 6.39 -19.59
C ALA A 162 4.98 4.92 -19.39
N THR A 163 6.00 4.10 -19.13
CA THR A 163 5.86 2.66 -18.85
C THR A 163 6.04 2.33 -17.38
N GLY A 164 5.79 1.06 -17.01
CA GLY A 164 6.09 0.53 -15.67
C GLY A 164 5.31 1.21 -14.55
N ALA A 165 4.08 1.63 -14.84
CA ALA A 165 3.21 2.28 -13.86
C ALA A 165 2.59 1.24 -12.92
N GLY A 166 2.93 1.32 -11.65
CA GLY A 166 2.38 0.48 -10.60
C GLY A 166 2.96 0.88 -9.25
N HIS A 167 2.63 0.16 -8.18
CA HIS A 167 2.81 0.55 -6.77
C HIS A 167 2.34 1.98 -6.47
N HIS A 168 1.38 2.13 -5.57
CA HIS A 168 0.65 3.39 -5.42
C HIS A 168 0.32 3.71 -3.97
N SER A 169 -0.18 4.93 -3.77
CA SER A 169 -0.78 5.40 -2.54
C SER A 169 -1.90 6.36 -2.89
N ILE A 170 -2.93 6.40 -2.06
CA ILE A 170 -4.07 7.29 -2.24
C ILE A 170 -4.05 8.40 -1.20
N ILE A 171 -4.32 9.63 -1.64
CA ILE A 171 -4.53 10.79 -0.78
C ILE A 171 -5.98 11.23 -0.93
N HIS A 172 -6.70 11.33 0.19
CA HIS A 172 -8.02 11.94 0.26
C HIS A 172 -7.92 13.33 0.86
N ASN A 173 -8.25 14.35 0.08
CA ASN A 173 -8.33 15.72 0.56
C ASN A 173 -9.71 15.99 1.19
N LEU A 174 -9.76 15.94 2.52
CA LEU A 174 -10.99 16.14 3.29
C LEU A 174 -11.62 17.54 3.13
N LYS A 175 -10.89 18.56 2.63
CA LYS A 175 -11.44 19.92 2.49
C LYS A 175 -12.39 20.04 1.31
N ASN A 176 -12.10 19.34 0.21
CA ASN A 176 -12.84 19.46 -1.04
C ASN A 176 -13.29 18.11 -1.62
N ASP A 177 -13.08 17.02 -0.88
CA ASP A 177 -13.40 15.65 -1.28
C ASP A 177 -12.68 15.19 -2.57
N ASP A 178 -11.56 15.82 -2.90
CA ASP A 178 -10.71 15.33 -4.00
C ASP A 178 -9.92 14.10 -3.57
N TRP A 179 -9.75 13.18 -4.51
CA TRP A 179 -8.93 12.00 -4.37
C TRP A 179 -7.78 12.05 -5.36
N TYR A 180 -6.60 11.67 -4.90
CA TYR A 180 -5.39 11.63 -5.71
C TYR A 180 -4.71 10.29 -5.57
N ILE A 181 -4.19 9.79 -6.68
CA ILE A 181 -3.30 8.65 -6.68
C ILE A 181 -1.86 9.15 -6.86
N VAL A 182 -0.99 8.76 -5.93
CA VAL A 182 0.45 8.94 -6.01
C VAL A 182 1.05 7.59 -6.39
N TYR A 183 1.89 7.56 -7.41
CA TYR A 183 2.42 6.31 -7.96
C TYR A 183 3.79 6.56 -8.59
N HIS A 184 4.42 5.51 -9.12
CA HIS A 184 5.64 5.67 -9.91
C HIS A 184 5.45 5.25 -11.37
N ARG A 185 6.28 5.81 -12.25
CA ARG A 185 6.36 5.42 -13.67
C ARG A 185 7.78 5.58 -14.21
N ARG A 186 7.99 5.22 -15.47
CA ARG A 186 9.26 5.32 -16.22
C ARG A 186 9.05 6.10 -17.53
N PRO A 187 9.23 7.43 -17.53
CA PRO A 187 9.10 8.24 -18.73
C PRO A 187 10.38 8.21 -19.57
N GLU A 188 10.25 8.41 -20.88
CA GLU A 188 11.41 8.66 -21.75
C GLU A 188 12.20 9.90 -21.29
N PRO A 189 13.55 9.92 -21.40
CA PRO A 189 14.42 8.88 -21.96
C PRO A 189 14.82 7.77 -20.97
N ASN A 190 14.31 7.77 -19.74
CA ASN A 190 14.78 6.94 -18.64
C ASN A 190 13.84 5.75 -18.39
N ILE A 191 13.75 4.84 -19.36
CA ILE A 191 12.83 3.70 -19.31
C ILE A 191 13.37 2.46 -18.56
N HIS A 192 14.59 2.52 -18.00
CA HIS A 192 15.17 1.39 -17.29
C HIS A 192 14.35 1.01 -16.05
N ARG A 193 14.29 -0.28 -15.72
CA ARG A 193 13.40 -0.79 -14.65
C ARG A 193 13.61 -0.10 -13.29
N ASP A 194 14.85 0.30 -13.02
CA ASP A 194 15.27 0.92 -11.76
C ASP A 194 15.13 2.46 -11.75
N HIS A 195 14.83 3.08 -12.90
CA HIS A 195 14.73 4.53 -13.06
C HIS A 195 13.29 5.02 -12.93
N ARG A 196 12.76 4.95 -11.71
CA ARG A 196 11.38 5.35 -11.39
C ARG A 196 11.30 6.83 -11.02
N VAL A 197 10.20 7.46 -11.40
CA VAL A 197 9.84 8.82 -10.93
C VAL A 197 8.47 8.79 -10.26
N THR A 198 8.33 9.53 -9.17
CA THR A 198 7.03 9.72 -8.49
C THR A 198 6.14 10.66 -9.28
N CYS A 199 4.86 10.34 -9.35
CA CYS A 199 3.81 11.08 -10.05
C CYS A 199 2.55 11.17 -9.19
N ILE A 200 1.70 12.14 -9.50
CA ILE A 200 0.40 12.30 -8.85
C ILE A 200 -0.62 12.73 -9.90
N ASP A 201 -1.75 12.03 -9.94
CA ASP A 201 -2.89 12.35 -10.80
C ASP A 201 -4.20 12.23 -10.00
N LYS A 202 -5.28 12.78 -10.57
CA LYS A 202 -6.60 12.72 -9.93
C LYS A 202 -7.15 11.30 -9.99
N MET A 203 -7.75 10.84 -8.91
CA MET A 203 -8.54 9.61 -8.87
C MET A 203 -10.01 9.98 -8.72
N GLU A 204 -10.88 9.36 -9.50
CA GLU A 204 -12.30 9.66 -9.50
C GLU A 204 -13.15 8.39 -9.38
N PHE A 205 -14.38 8.59 -8.90
CA PHE A 205 -15.36 7.52 -8.78
C PHE A 205 -16.53 7.77 -9.74
N ASP A 206 -17.18 6.70 -10.17
CA ASP A 206 -18.46 6.77 -10.87
C ASP A 206 -19.64 6.90 -9.88
N GLU A 207 -20.86 6.98 -10.42
CA GLU A 207 -22.09 7.12 -9.63
C GLU A 207 -22.39 5.89 -8.73
N ASN A 208 -21.80 4.74 -9.02
CA ASN A 208 -21.94 3.50 -8.25
C ASN A 208 -20.79 3.34 -7.22
N GLY A 209 -19.86 4.30 -7.18
CA GLY A 209 -18.70 4.25 -6.30
C GLY A 209 -17.54 3.39 -6.83
N TYR A 210 -17.57 2.94 -8.09
CA TYR A 210 -16.42 2.27 -8.69
C TYR A 210 -15.32 3.29 -9.02
N ILE A 211 -14.06 2.89 -8.84
CA ILE A 211 -12.91 3.71 -9.24
C ILE A 211 -12.83 3.74 -10.77
N LYS A 212 -12.80 4.93 -11.35
CA LYS A 212 -12.55 5.12 -12.78
C LYS A 212 -11.07 4.90 -13.09
N PRO A 213 -10.71 4.35 -14.27
CA PRO A 213 -9.32 4.31 -14.71
C PRO A 213 -8.66 5.69 -14.63
N VAL A 214 -7.47 5.74 -14.06
CA VAL A 214 -6.69 6.97 -13.87
C VAL A 214 -6.12 7.38 -15.22
N GLU A 215 -6.32 8.65 -15.57
CA GLU A 215 -5.65 9.25 -16.72
C GLU A 215 -4.25 9.70 -16.29
N MET A 216 -3.23 9.02 -16.80
CA MET A 216 -1.84 9.40 -16.58
C MET A 216 -1.53 10.73 -17.29
N THR A 217 -0.88 11.68 -16.61
CA THR A 217 -0.56 12.97 -17.24
C THR A 217 0.91 13.37 -17.11
N PHE A 218 1.37 14.28 -17.99
CA PHE A 218 2.69 14.92 -17.85
C PHE A 218 2.70 16.04 -16.80
N LYS A 219 1.56 16.67 -16.55
CA LYS A 219 1.46 17.87 -15.71
C LYS A 219 1.17 17.58 -14.24
N GLY A 220 0.56 16.42 -13.96
CA GLY A 220 0.03 16.10 -12.64
C GLY A 220 -1.15 17.00 -12.27
N VAL A 221 -1.39 17.13 -10.96
CA VAL A 221 -2.55 17.87 -10.44
C VAL A 221 -2.29 19.37 -10.27
N ALA A 222 -3.36 20.16 -10.35
CA ALA A 222 -3.29 21.60 -10.13
C ALA A 222 -2.94 21.92 -8.66
N PRO A 223 -2.26 23.06 -8.38
CA PRO A 223 -2.01 23.49 -7.02
C PRO A 223 -3.30 23.67 -6.23
N ASN A 224 -3.33 23.11 -5.02
CA ASN A 224 -4.42 23.24 -4.07
C ASN A 224 -3.85 23.72 -2.72
N PRO A 225 -3.59 25.04 -2.59
CA PRO A 225 -2.93 25.59 -1.41
C PRO A 225 -3.79 25.44 -0.15
N LEU A 226 -3.12 25.25 0.99
CA LEU A 226 -3.73 25.01 2.30
C LEU A 226 -4.53 26.21 2.84
#